data_AF-A0A146KZP7-F1
#
_entry.id   AF-A0A146KZP7-F1
#
_cell.length_a   1.000
_cell.length_b   1.000
_cell.length_c   1.000
_cell.angle_alpha   90.00
_cell.angle_beta   90.00
_cell.angle_gamma   90.00
#
_symmetry.space_group_name_H-M   'P 1'
#
loop_
_entity.id
_entity.type
_entity.pdbx_description
1 polymer ?
#
loop_
_entity_poly.entity_id
_entity_poly.type
_entity_poly.pdbx_seq_one_letter_code
_entity_poly.pdbx_strand_id
1 'polypeptide(L)'
;MWGNLAAESDSEDEPLLSRVGDIPLEWYDSEDHMGYDIYGNPIKHLDRGDGIDAFLRRADDPNAMRTIFDPLNNCNIILTDEELNMIHRLRHGKFPHKNFNPDEDYSAPITVRVEKLGRLYDSKKRFMPSTSETKKVLQLVNAIRNGWIRDPRLPPLPKSEPEIYDIWSTANDTATVRESLLPPPPLVLPGHDQSFSPPDEYLWTEDEYRRKATRKGSDNILVPQKYSNLW
;
A
#
# COMPACT_ATOMS: atom_id res chain seq x y z
N MET A 1 -6.88 26.92 -40.18
CA MET A 1 -8.29 26.59 -39.95
C MET A 1 -8.91 27.78 -39.26
N TRP A 2 -9.74 28.52 -39.99
CA TRP A 2 -10.56 29.60 -39.46
C TRP A 2 -11.83 28.95 -38.92
N GLY A 3 -12.17 29.18 -37.65
CA GLY A 3 -13.32 28.53 -37.03
C GLY A 3 -13.71 29.21 -35.74
N ASN A 4 -14.75 30.03 -35.84
CA ASN A 4 -15.57 30.59 -34.77
C ASN A 4 -14.91 31.68 -33.91
N LEU A 5 -14.82 32.89 -34.49
CA LEU A 5 -15.23 34.08 -33.74
C LEU A 5 -16.70 33.87 -33.36
N ALA A 6 -16.96 33.22 -32.22
CA ALA A 6 -18.06 33.69 -31.42
C ALA A 6 -17.69 35.14 -31.13
N ALA A 7 -18.50 36.09 -31.61
CA ALA A 7 -18.32 37.48 -31.29
C ALA A 7 -18.02 37.58 -29.79
N GLU A 8 -16.90 38.21 -29.44
CA GLU A 8 -16.63 38.72 -28.09
C GLU A 8 -17.74 39.74 -27.79
N SER A 9 -18.92 39.23 -27.44
CA SER A 9 -19.98 39.99 -26.81
C SER A 9 -19.92 39.55 -25.36
N ASP A 10 -18.85 39.98 -24.69
CA ASP A 10 -18.80 39.91 -23.24
C ASP A 10 -19.79 40.94 -22.71
N SER A 11 -20.54 40.56 -21.69
CA SER A 11 -21.53 41.44 -21.04
C SER A 11 -20.92 42.76 -20.53
N GLU A 12 -19.59 42.80 -20.37
CA GLU A 12 -18.83 43.98 -19.96
C GLU A 12 -18.80 45.09 -21.02
N ASP A 13 -18.99 44.78 -22.30
CA ASP A 13 -18.97 45.75 -23.40
C ASP A 13 -20.36 46.26 -23.80
N GLU A 14 -21.44 45.74 -23.19
CA GLU A 14 -22.78 46.27 -23.45
C GLU A 14 -22.90 47.71 -22.91
N PRO A 15 -23.34 48.67 -23.74
CA PRO A 15 -23.45 50.06 -23.30
C PRO A 15 -24.57 50.18 -22.26
N LEU A 16 -24.17 50.29 -20.98
CA LEU A 16 -25.08 50.61 -19.90
C LEU A 16 -25.70 52.00 -20.14
N LEU A 17 -27.03 52.03 -20.26
CA LEU A 17 -27.77 53.28 -20.43
C LEU A 17 -27.72 54.11 -19.14
N SER A 18 -27.90 53.47 -17.97
CA SER A 18 -27.83 54.12 -16.66
C SER A 18 -26.52 53.79 -15.92
N ARG A 19 -25.89 54.81 -15.31
CA ARG A 19 -24.64 54.70 -14.54
C ARG A 19 -24.79 54.96 -13.04
N VAL A 20 -26.01 54.81 -12.52
CA VAL A 20 -26.36 55.11 -11.12
C VAL A 20 -25.66 54.17 -10.12
N GLY A 21 -25.11 53.03 -10.57
CA GLY A 21 -24.45 52.04 -9.71
C GLY A 21 -25.45 51.20 -8.91
N ASP A 22 -24.98 50.50 -7.87
CA ASP A 22 -25.82 49.64 -7.00
C ASP A 22 -26.54 50.48 -5.93
N ILE A 23 -27.44 51.37 -6.38
CA ILE A 23 -28.28 52.21 -5.53
C ILE A 23 -29.72 51.70 -5.60
N PRO A 24 -30.47 51.70 -4.49
CA PRO A 24 -31.89 51.35 -4.51
C PRO A 24 -32.68 52.20 -5.51
N LEU A 25 -33.35 51.55 -6.45
CA LEU A 25 -34.13 52.22 -7.52
C LEU A 25 -35.36 52.95 -6.99
N GLU A 26 -35.83 52.59 -5.80
CA GLU A 26 -36.96 53.24 -5.12
C GLU A 26 -36.78 54.76 -4.94
N TRP A 27 -35.53 55.25 -4.92
CA TRP A 27 -35.25 56.69 -4.79
C TRP A 27 -35.70 57.50 -6.01
N TYR A 28 -35.88 56.84 -7.15
CA TYR A 28 -36.36 57.46 -8.38
C TYR A 28 -37.86 57.26 -8.61
N ASP A 29 -38.59 56.64 -7.68
CA ASP A 29 -40.04 56.41 -7.81
C ASP A 29 -40.85 57.72 -7.80
N SER A 30 -40.33 58.76 -7.13
CA SER A 30 -40.95 60.10 -7.11
C SER A 30 -40.44 61.03 -8.21
N GLU A 31 -39.41 60.62 -8.95
CA GLU A 31 -38.75 61.42 -9.98
C GLU A 31 -39.21 60.98 -11.38
N ASP A 32 -39.31 61.94 -12.32
CA ASP A 32 -39.73 61.64 -13.70
C ASP A 32 -38.68 60.86 -14.52
N HIS A 33 -37.49 60.64 -13.95
CA HIS A 33 -36.33 60.01 -14.61
C HIS A 33 -35.62 59.05 -13.66
N MET A 34 -34.96 58.05 -14.21
CA MET A 34 -34.13 57.08 -13.51
C MET A 34 -32.64 57.32 -13.83
N GLY A 35 -32.11 58.39 -13.24
CA GLY A 35 -30.70 58.77 -13.42
C GLY A 35 -30.36 59.41 -14.77
N TYR A 36 -29.07 59.49 -15.05
CA TYR A 36 -28.52 60.22 -16.20
C TYR A 36 -27.62 59.32 -17.05
N ASP A 37 -27.65 59.58 -18.35
CA ASP A 37 -26.75 58.97 -19.33
C ASP A 37 -25.33 59.57 -19.23
N ILE A 38 -24.37 59.00 -19.94
CA ILE A 38 -22.95 59.40 -20.02
C ILE A 38 -22.77 60.86 -20.45
N TYR A 39 -23.74 61.40 -21.20
CA TYR A 39 -23.78 62.78 -21.66
C TYR A 39 -24.55 63.73 -20.73
N GLY A 40 -25.07 63.24 -19.61
CA GLY A 40 -25.83 64.03 -18.63
C GLY A 40 -27.30 64.26 -19.01
N ASN A 41 -27.85 63.49 -19.94
CA ASN A 41 -29.26 63.55 -20.31
C ASN A 41 -30.10 62.68 -19.35
N PRO A 42 -31.30 63.12 -18.93
CA PRO A 42 -32.15 62.34 -18.03
C PRO A 42 -32.75 61.13 -18.75
N ILE A 43 -32.64 59.96 -18.13
CA ILE A 43 -33.21 58.70 -18.64
C ILE A 43 -34.65 58.61 -18.14
N LYS A 44 -35.63 58.79 -19.02
CA LYS A 44 -37.04 58.74 -18.64
C LYS A 44 -37.47 57.33 -18.23
N HIS A 45 -38.44 57.24 -17.34
CA HIS A 45 -39.11 55.96 -17.06
C HIS A 45 -39.76 55.42 -18.33
N LEU A 46 -39.70 54.10 -18.50
CA LEU A 46 -40.49 53.42 -19.51
C LEU A 46 -41.96 53.47 -19.08
N ASP A 47 -42.87 53.83 -19.99
CA ASP A 47 -44.32 53.88 -19.69
C ASP A 47 -44.86 52.47 -19.41
N ARG A 48 -44.80 52.05 -18.15
CA ARG A 48 -45.28 50.73 -17.70
C ARG A 48 -46.81 50.60 -17.73
N GLY A 49 -47.52 51.71 -17.95
CA GLY A 49 -48.97 51.78 -17.90
C GLY A 49 -49.52 51.48 -16.51
N ASP A 50 -50.84 51.49 -16.39
CA ASP A 50 -51.51 51.02 -15.16
C ASP A 50 -51.28 49.52 -14.97
N GLY A 51 -51.39 49.02 -13.73
CA GLY A 51 -51.25 47.59 -13.44
C GLY A 51 -52.22 46.69 -14.24
N ILE A 52 -53.36 47.25 -14.67
CA ILE A 52 -54.32 46.59 -15.55
C ILE A 52 -53.78 46.50 -16.98
N ASP A 53 -53.16 47.56 -17.49
CA ASP A 53 -52.58 47.60 -18.83
C ASP A 53 -51.37 46.66 -18.93
N ALA A 54 -50.52 46.62 -17.90
CA ALA A 54 -49.44 45.64 -17.79
C ALA A 54 -49.97 44.18 -17.77
N PHE A 55 -51.10 43.95 -17.09
CA PHE A 55 -51.75 42.64 -17.09
C PHE A 55 -52.32 42.26 -18.46
N LEU A 56 -52.96 43.20 -19.16
CA LEU A 56 -53.48 42.98 -20.51
C LEU A 56 -52.37 42.70 -21.51
N ARG A 57 -51.29 43.50 -21.51
CA ARG A 57 -50.09 43.22 -22.32
C ARG A 57 -49.54 41.82 -22.06
N ARG A 58 -49.52 41.39 -20.79
CA ARG A 58 -49.09 40.02 -20.43
C ARG A 58 -50.04 38.92 -20.92
N ALA A 59 -51.34 39.20 -21.05
CA ALA A 59 -52.34 38.25 -21.51
C ALA A 59 -52.39 38.16 -23.05
N ASP A 60 -52.20 39.30 -23.73
CA ASP A 60 -52.32 39.43 -25.18
C ASP A 60 -51.01 39.08 -25.91
N ASP A 61 -49.84 39.37 -25.32
CA ASP A 61 -48.56 39.07 -25.95
C ASP A 61 -48.16 37.60 -25.79
N PRO A 62 -47.95 36.85 -26.90
CA PRO A 62 -47.51 35.45 -26.82
C PRO A 62 -46.10 35.30 -26.23
N ASN A 63 -45.30 36.37 -26.26
CA ASN A 63 -43.94 36.41 -25.74
C ASN A 63 -43.83 36.95 -24.31
N ALA A 64 -44.95 37.27 -23.65
CA ALA A 64 -44.94 37.84 -22.29
C ALA A 64 -44.29 36.91 -21.25
N MET A 65 -44.29 35.60 -21.49
CA MET A 65 -43.60 34.63 -20.64
C MET A 65 -42.08 34.59 -20.85
N ARG A 66 -41.58 35.21 -21.93
CA ARG A 66 -40.17 35.25 -22.35
C ARG A 66 -39.53 36.61 -22.10
N THR A 67 -40.33 37.64 -21.83
CA THR A 67 -39.88 39.01 -21.56
C THR A 67 -39.38 39.13 -20.13
N ILE A 68 -38.17 39.66 -19.95
CA ILE A 68 -37.58 40.02 -18.67
C ILE A 68 -37.33 41.52 -18.67
N PHE A 69 -37.64 42.18 -17.55
CA PHE A 69 -37.35 43.60 -17.37
C PHE A 69 -35.92 43.77 -16.85
N ASP A 70 -35.11 44.53 -17.60
CA ASP A 70 -33.77 44.94 -17.17
C ASP A 70 -33.86 46.31 -16.47
N PRO A 71 -33.58 46.38 -15.15
CA PRO A 71 -33.65 47.63 -14.40
C PRO A 71 -32.55 48.63 -14.77
N LEU A 72 -31.38 48.19 -15.24
CA LEU A 72 -30.26 49.09 -15.51
C LEU A 72 -30.45 49.85 -16.82
N ASN A 73 -30.96 49.15 -17.84
CA ASN A 73 -31.20 49.72 -19.15
C ASN A 73 -32.65 50.21 -19.35
N ASN A 74 -33.51 50.04 -18.35
CA ASN A 74 -34.94 50.39 -18.40
C ASN A 74 -35.68 49.83 -19.63
N CYS A 75 -35.28 48.63 -20.06
CA CYS A 75 -35.81 47.98 -21.26
C CYS A 75 -36.42 46.62 -20.92
N ASN A 76 -37.46 46.23 -21.68
CA ASN A 76 -37.96 44.86 -21.67
C ASN A 76 -37.20 44.04 -22.72
N ILE A 77 -36.42 43.06 -22.28
CA ILE A 77 -35.64 42.18 -23.14
C ILE A 77 -36.44 40.90 -23.39
N ILE A 78 -36.60 40.51 -24.65
CA ILE A 78 -37.25 39.25 -25.05
C ILE A 78 -36.17 38.20 -25.20
N LEU A 79 -36.25 37.13 -24.40
CA LEU A 79 -35.30 36.02 -24.53
C LEU A 79 -35.51 35.24 -25.84
N THR A 80 -34.39 34.95 -26.50
CA THR A 80 -34.34 34.13 -27.70
C THR A 80 -34.55 32.64 -27.38
N ASP A 81 -34.88 31.85 -28.41
CA ASP A 81 -35.03 30.40 -28.28
C ASP A 81 -33.73 29.72 -27.82
N GLU A 82 -32.57 30.24 -28.23
CA GLU A 82 -31.25 29.68 -27.87
C GLU A 82 -30.93 29.92 -26.38
N GLU A 83 -31.17 31.12 -25.88
CA GLU A 83 -30.98 31.49 -24.48
C GLU A 83 -31.91 30.69 -23.55
N LEU A 84 -33.18 30.52 -23.93
CA LEU A 84 -34.12 29.71 -23.16
C LEU A 84 -33.71 28.24 -23.12
N ASN A 85 -33.23 27.70 -24.24
CA ASN A 85 -32.69 26.34 -24.28
C ASN A 85 -31.43 26.20 -23.42
N MET A 86 -30.58 27.23 -23.37
CA MET A 86 -29.41 27.29 -22.51
C MET A 86 -29.79 27.28 -21.03
N ILE A 87 -30.74 28.12 -20.60
CA ILE A 87 -31.27 28.15 -19.23
C ILE A 87 -31.87 26.79 -18.85
N HIS A 88 -32.66 26.20 -19.74
CA HIS A 88 -33.26 24.89 -19.51
C HIS A 88 -32.18 23.81 -19.30
N ARG A 89 -31.12 23.81 -20.11
CA ARG A 89 -29.98 22.89 -19.96
C ARG A 89 -29.23 23.09 -18.65
N LEU A 90 -28.96 24.34 -18.28
CA LEU A 90 -28.33 24.68 -17.00
C LEU A 90 -29.14 24.14 -15.82
N ARG A 91 -30.47 24.36 -15.83
CA ARG A 91 -31.37 23.84 -14.78
C ARG A 91 -31.34 22.31 -14.69
N HIS A 92 -31.14 21.63 -15.81
CA HIS A 92 -31.03 20.18 -15.88
C HIS A 92 -29.59 19.64 -15.71
N GLY A 93 -28.62 20.50 -15.37
CA GLY A 93 -27.22 20.09 -15.18
C GLY A 93 -26.53 19.62 -16.46
N LYS A 94 -27.01 20.04 -17.64
CA LYS A 94 -26.39 19.77 -18.95
C LYS A 94 -25.48 20.93 -19.37
N PHE A 95 -24.61 20.67 -20.34
CA PHE A 95 -23.73 21.71 -20.91
C PHE A 95 -24.55 22.84 -21.56
N PRO A 96 -24.16 24.12 -21.36
CA PRO A 96 -24.89 25.27 -21.90
C PRO A 96 -24.94 25.25 -23.44
N HIS A 97 -23.79 25.08 -24.07
CA HIS A 97 -23.67 25.06 -25.51
C HIS A 97 -24.13 23.71 -26.10
N LYS A 98 -24.87 23.78 -27.23
CA LYS A 98 -25.38 22.59 -27.92
C LYS A 98 -24.28 21.72 -28.51
N ASN A 99 -23.17 22.34 -28.89
CA ASN A 99 -22.10 21.69 -29.63
C ASN A 99 -20.91 21.28 -28.74
N PHE A 100 -21.05 21.40 -27.42
CA PHE A 100 -19.99 21.00 -26.50
C PHE A 100 -19.92 19.47 -26.42
N ASN A 101 -18.75 18.91 -26.71
CA ASN A 101 -18.51 17.48 -26.57
C ASN A 101 -17.89 17.22 -25.18
N PRO A 102 -18.59 16.53 -24.25
CA PRO A 102 -17.99 16.16 -22.97
C PRO A 102 -16.87 15.11 -23.10
N ASP A 103 -16.98 14.26 -24.12
CA ASP A 103 -16.14 13.10 -24.31
C ASP A 103 -15.20 13.35 -25.49
N GLU A 104 -14.37 14.38 -25.37
CA GLU A 104 -13.28 14.58 -26.33
C GLU A 104 -12.18 13.53 -26.08
N ASP A 105 -11.79 12.83 -27.14
CA ASP A 105 -10.68 11.89 -27.09
C ASP A 105 -9.41 12.61 -26.68
N TYR A 106 -8.90 12.32 -25.48
CA TYR A 106 -7.66 12.89 -24.99
C TYR A 106 -6.48 12.36 -25.84
N SER A 107 -6.11 13.11 -26.87
CA SER A 107 -4.90 12.86 -27.65
C SER A 107 -3.71 13.48 -26.94
N ALA A 108 -3.06 12.73 -26.07
CA ALA A 108 -1.75 13.13 -25.56
C ALA A 108 -0.74 13.05 -26.72
N PRO A 109 -0.05 14.14 -27.12
CA PRO A 109 1.06 14.05 -28.04
C PRO A 109 2.28 13.48 -27.31
N ILE A 110 2.18 12.25 -26.81
CA ILE A 110 3.29 11.55 -26.18
C ILE A 110 4.19 11.06 -27.30
N THR A 111 5.07 11.96 -27.73
CA THR A 111 6.32 11.55 -28.37
C THR A 111 7.08 10.77 -27.30
N VAL A 112 7.28 9.47 -27.53
CA VAL A 112 8.03 8.60 -26.61
C VAL A 112 9.49 9.04 -26.66
N ARG A 113 9.82 10.09 -25.90
CA ARG A 113 11.19 10.46 -25.61
C ARG A 113 11.62 9.56 -24.47
N VAL A 114 12.37 8.50 -24.81
CA VAL A 114 13.04 7.65 -23.82
C VAL A 114 14.22 8.43 -23.24
N GLU A 115 13.93 9.56 -22.61
CA GLU A 115 14.89 10.26 -21.77
C GLU A 115 14.87 9.57 -20.41
N LYS A 116 16.05 9.15 -19.94
CA LYS A 116 16.19 8.67 -18.57
C LYS A 116 15.96 9.86 -17.65
N LEU A 117 14.74 10.02 -17.14
CA LEU A 117 14.41 10.97 -16.09
C LEU A 117 15.13 10.51 -14.80
N GLY A 118 16.38 10.94 -14.64
CA GLY A 118 17.25 10.48 -13.56
C GLY A 118 18.66 11.05 -13.65
N ARG A 119 19.48 10.79 -12.62
CA ARG A 119 20.81 11.38 -12.42
C ARG A 119 21.63 11.37 -13.73
N LEU A 120 21.94 12.57 -14.21
CA LEU A 120 22.72 12.84 -15.44
C LEU A 120 24.12 12.22 -15.42
N TYR A 121 24.66 11.93 -14.22
CA TYR A 121 26.02 11.41 -14.06
C TYR A 121 26.07 10.22 -13.10
N ASP A 122 26.77 9.17 -13.53
CA ASP A 122 27.10 8.02 -12.70
C ASP A 122 28.11 8.38 -11.61
N SER A 123 27.97 7.79 -10.43
CA SER A 123 28.91 8.01 -9.33
C SER A 123 30.29 7.41 -9.66
N LYS A 124 31.38 8.09 -9.30
CA LYS A 124 32.77 7.59 -9.47
C LYS A 124 32.99 6.18 -8.90
N LYS A 125 32.27 5.81 -7.84
CA LYS A 125 32.33 4.49 -7.20
C LYS A 125 31.96 3.32 -8.13
N ARG A 126 31.22 3.58 -9.22
CA ARG A 126 30.89 2.55 -10.22
C ARG A 126 32.07 2.21 -11.14
N PHE A 127 33.00 3.14 -11.29
CA PHE A 127 34.17 3.00 -12.17
C PHE A 127 35.46 2.68 -11.41
N MET A 128 35.48 2.90 -10.09
CA MET A 128 36.61 2.55 -9.22
C MET A 128 36.38 1.19 -8.54
N PRO A 129 37.46 0.48 -8.17
CA PRO A 129 37.34 -0.74 -7.37
C PRO A 129 36.57 -0.51 -6.06
N SER A 130 35.91 -1.55 -5.57
CA SER A 130 34.98 -1.40 -4.45
C SER A 130 35.70 -1.12 -3.13
N THR A 131 35.17 -0.17 -2.36
CA THR A 131 35.76 0.22 -1.06
C THR A 131 35.50 -0.83 0.04
N SER A 132 34.42 -1.60 -0.09
CA SER A 132 34.07 -2.69 0.84
C SER A 132 35.05 -3.85 0.72
N GLU A 133 35.46 -4.22 -0.49
CA GLU A 133 36.51 -5.22 -0.70
C GLU A 133 37.84 -4.73 -0.14
N THR A 134 38.21 -3.47 -0.36
CA THR A 134 39.46 -2.93 0.19
C THR A 134 39.50 -3.06 1.71
N LYS A 135 38.39 -2.75 2.40
CA LYS A 135 38.26 -2.92 3.86
C LYS A 135 38.42 -4.37 4.30
N LYS A 136 37.77 -5.32 3.60
CA LYS A 136 37.86 -6.75 3.90
C LYS A 136 39.28 -7.28 3.71
N VAL A 137 39.95 -6.89 2.62
CA VAL A 137 41.36 -7.25 2.37
C VAL A 137 42.25 -6.73 3.49
N LEU A 138 42.05 -5.48 3.91
CA LEU A 138 42.84 -4.87 5.00
C LEU A 138 42.61 -5.60 6.35
N GLN A 139 41.38 -6.01 6.61
CA GLN A 139 41.03 -6.81 7.79
C GLN A 139 41.72 -8.18 7.78
N LEU A 140 41.71 -8.89 6.64
CA LEU A 140 42.42 -10.16 6.48
C LEU A 140 43.93 -9.99 6.61
N VAL A 141 44.52 -8.96 6.01
CA VAL A 141 45.94 -8.64 6.13
C VAL A 141 46.32 -8.39 7.59
N ASN A 142 45.50 -7.63 8.34
CA ASN A 142 45.73 -7.40 9.77
C ASN A 142 45.59 -8.69 10.59
N ALA A 143 44.61 -9.54 10.29
CA ALA A 143 44.45 -10.83 10.95
C ALA A 143 45.64 -11.77 10.69
N ILE A 144 46.20 -11.75 9.47
CA ILE A 144 47.42 -12.50 9.13
C ILE A 144 48.63 -11.94 9.88
N ARG A 145 48.81 -10.61 9.92
CA ARG A 145 49.89 -9.95 10.68
C ARG A 145 49.82 -10.26 12.17
N ASN A 146 48.61 -10.31 12.73
CA ASN A 146 48.38 -10.65 14.13
C ASN A 146 48.47 -12.16 14.41
N GLY A 147 48.62 -13.00 13.37
CA GLY A 147 48.72 -14.46 13.50
C GLY A 147 47.40 -15.17 13.81
N TRP A 148 46.26 -14.50 13.71
CA TRP A 148 44.93 -15.11 13.94
C TRP A 148 44.50 -16.01 12.79
N ILE A 149 44.92 -15.67 11.57
CA ILE A 149 44.64 -16.43 10.35
C ILE A 149 45.98 -16.78 9.72
N ARG A 150 46.17 -18.06 9.38
CA ARG A 150 47.32 -18.53 8.63
C ARG A 150 47.07 -18.36 7.14
N ASP A 151 48.09 -17.97 6.38
CA ASP A 151 47.99 -17.94 4.92
C ASP A 151 47.75 -19.37 4.40
N PRO A 152 46.66 -19.62 3.65
CA PRO A 152 46.36 -20.94 3.09
C PRO A 152 47.41 -21.45 2.09
N ARG A 153 48.30 -20.58 1.58
CA ARG A 153 49.41 -20.99 0.70
C ARG A 153 50.57 -21.66 1.45
N LEU A 154 50.66 -21.48 2.76
CA LEU A 154 51.67 -22.15 3.58
C LEU A 154 51.29 -23.62 3.76
N PRO A 155 52.28 -24.55 3.80
CA PRO A 155 51.99 -25.95 4.07
C PRO A 155 51.20 -26.09 5.38
N PRO A 156 50.29 -27.07 5.51
CA PRO A 156 49.56 -27.28 6.76
C PRO A 156 50.56 -27.48 7.91
N LEU A 157 50.21 -27.03 9.12
CA LEU A 157 51.03 -27.39 10.27
C LEU A 157 51.12 -28.91 10.35
N PRO A 158 52.29 -29.47 10.72
CA PRO A 158 52.34 -30.89 11.07
C PRO A 158 51.25 -31.14 12.11
N LYS A 159 50.34 -32.06 11.81
CA LYS A 159 49.37 -32.52 12.80
C LYS A 159 50.23 -33.13 13.90
N SER A 160 50.28 -32.50 15.08
CA SER A 160 50.84 -33.15 16.25
C SER A 160 50.07 -34.45 16.39
N GLU A 161 50.75 -35.58 16.24
CA GLU A 161 50.15 -36.85 16.62
C GLU A 161 49.69 -36.70 18.06
N PRO A 162 48.48 -37.19 18.41
CA PRO A 162 48.02 -37.12 19.78
C PRO A 162 49.09 -37.81 20.63
N GLU A 163 49.64 -37.08 21.61
CA GLU A 163 50.54 -37.69 22.57
C GLU A 163 49.74 -38.79 23.28
N ILE A 164 50.11 -40.05 23.05
CA ILE A 164 49.48 -41.19 23.72
C ILE A 164 50.12 -41.27 25.09
N TYR A 165 49.40 -40.85 26.12
CA TYR A 165 49.82 -40.96 27.51
C TYR A 165 48.94 -41.96 28.27
N ASP A 166 49.56 -42.77 29.12
CA ASP A 166 48.85 -43.65 30.03
C ASP A 166 48.30 -42.84 31.21
N ILE A 167 47.01 -42.52 31.13
CA ILE A 167 46.26 -41.81 32.18
C ILE A 167 46.17 -42.59 33.49
N TRP A 168 46.42 -43.90 33.49
CA TRP A 168 46.31 -44.75 34.68
C TRP A 168 47.66 -44.93 35.40
N SER A 169 48.77 -44.52 34.79
CA SER A 169 50.12 -44.69 35.35
C SER A 169 50.32 -44.06 36.74
N THR A 170 49.55 -43.02 37.07
CA THR A 170 49.62 -42.28 38.36
C THR A 170 48.38 -42.48 39.24
N ALA A 171 47.46 -43.38 38.87
CA ALA A 171 46.19 -43.56 39.57
C ALA A 171 46.33 -44.10 41.01
N ASN A 172 47.45 -44.72 41.35
CA ASN A 172 47.72 -45.23 42.71
C ASN A 172 47.99 -44.10 43.73
N ASP A 173 48.41 -42.92 43.28
CA ASP A 173 48.87 -41.84 44.17
C ASP A 173 47.76 -40.84 44.54
N THR A 174 46.62 -40.87 43.83
CA THR A 174 45.53 -39.89 43.98
C THR A 174 44.22 -40.50 44.48
N ALA A 175 44.27 -41.61 45.22
CA ALA A 175 43.12 -42.18 45.94
C ALA A 175 42.66 -41.30 47.13
N THR A 176 42.47 -40.00 46.89
CA THR A 176 41.97 -39.04 47.87
C THR A 176 40.49 -38.71 47.62
N VAL A 177 39.63 -39.50 48.28
CA VAL A 177 38.53 -38.99 49.11
C VAL A 177 37.30 -38.38 48.40
N ARG A 178 36.76 -38.95 47.30
CA ARG A 178 35.38 -38.59 46.85
C ARG A 178 34.47 -39.71 46.35
N GLU A 179 34.70 -40.96 46.71
CA GLU A 179 33.92 -42.09 46.13
C GLU A 179 32.73 -42.60 46.95
N SER A 180 32.37 -41.96 48.07
CA SER A 180 31.33 -42.51 48.96
C SER A 180 29.91 -41.94 48.75
N LEU A 181 29.63 -41.22 47.65
CA LEU A 181 28.30 -40.59 47.42
C LEU A 181 27.46 -41.25 46.33
N LEU A 182 28.07 -42.03 45.43
CA LEU A 182 27.34 -42.72 44.38
C LEU A 182 27.29 -44.21 44.71
N PRO A 183 26.09 -44.80 44.92
CA PRO A 183 25.99 -46.25 45.01
C PRO A 183 26.46 -46.85 43.68
N PRO A 184 27.13 -48.01 43.71
CA PRO A 184 27.46 -48.72 42.48
C PRO A 184 26.18 -48.99 41.68
N PRO A 185 26.25 -48.98 40.34
CA PRO A 185 25.10 -49.33 39.52
C PRO A 185 24.63 -50.74 39.90
N PRO A 186 23.30 -50.98 40.02
CA PRO A 186 22.80 -52.30 40.38
C PRO A 186 23.15 -53.31 39.29
N LEU A 187 23.90 -54.34 39.66
CA LEU A 187 24.19 -55.45 38.78
C LEU A 187 22.98 -56.38 38.74
N VAL A 188 22.66 -56.89 37.55
CA VAL A 188 21.64 -57.92 37.41
C VAL A 188 22.17 -59.20 38.07
N LEU A 189 21.34 -59.83 38.90
CA LEU A 189 21.69 -61.11 39.51
C LEU A 189 21.85 -62.17 38.42
N PRO A 190 22.81 -63.09 38.54
CA PRO A 190 22.92 -64.20 37.61
C PRO A 190 21.62 -65.01 37.60
N GLY A 191 21.05 -65.22 36.42
CA GLY A 191 19.77 -65.89 36.21
C GLY A 191 19.85 -67.01 35.18
N HIS A 192 18.71 -67.67 34.95
CA HIS A 192 18.55 -68.77 34.00
C HIS A 192 17.58 -68.42 32.86
N ASP A 193 17.12 -67.18 32.81
CA ASP A 193 16.17 -66.65 31.83
C ASP A 193 16.66 -66.75 30.38
N GLN A 194 17.97 -66.65 30.18
CA GLN A 194 18.64 -66.84 28.89
C GLN A 194 19.27 -68.23 28.71
N SER A 195 19.00 -69.17 29.63
CA SER A 195 19.50 -70.54 29.50
C SER A 195 18.73 -71.30 28.42
N PHE A 196 19.47 -72.09 27.64
CA PHE A 196 18.90 -72.94 26.58
C PHE A 196 18.11 -74.15 27.10
N SER A 197 18.47 -74.64 28.30
CA SER A 197 17.82 -75.78 28.94
C SER A 197 17.60 -75.46 30.43
N PRO A 198 16.62 -74.60 30.75
CA PRO A 198 16.30 -74.29 32.14
C PRO A 198 15.62 -75.50 32.82
N PRO A 199 15.66 -75.58 34.17
CA PRO A 199 14.90 -76.58 34.93
C PRO A 199 13.40 -76.45 34.65
N ASP A 200 12.66 -77.55 34.79
CA ASP A 200 11.23 -77.58 34.45
C ASP A 200 10.38 -76.63 35.31
N GLU A 201 10.86 -76.30 36.52
CA GLU A 201 10.25 -75.32 37.43
C GLU A 201 10.21 -73.89 36.87
N TYR A 202 11.12 -73.56 35.94
CA TYR A 202 11.20 -72.24 35.32
C TYR A 202 10.38 -72.14 34.04
N LEU A 203 9.85 -73.26 33.52
CA LEU A 203 8.92 -73.23 32.39
C LEU A 203 7.58 -72.68 32.87
N TRP A 204 6.99 -71.81 32.05
CA TRP A 204 5.75 -71.14 32.42
C TRP A 204 4.55 -72.09 32.40
N THR A 205 3.59 -71.79 33.27
CA THR A 205 2.28 -72.45 33.26
C THR A 205 1.37 -71.83 32.20
N GLU A 206 0.35 -72.56 31.76
CA GLU A 206 -0.55 -72.11 30.68
C GLU A 206 -1.30 -70.80 31.02
N ASP A 207 -1.57 -70.56 32.31
CA ASP A 207 -2.14 -69.31 32.80
C ASP A 207 -1.18 -68.12 32.66
N GLU A 208 0.13 -68.34 32.81
CA GLU A 208 1.15 -67.30 32.66
C GLU A 208 1.38 -66.91 31.19
N TYR A 209 1.34 -67.88 30.29
CA TYR A 209 1.34 -67.63 28.84
C TYR A 209 0.17 -66.74 28.41
N ARG A 210 -1.04 -67.03 28.92
CA ARG A 210 -2.24 -66.20 28.65
C ARG A 210 -2.10 -64.80 29.23
N ARG A 211 -1.59 -64.68 30.47
CA ARG A 211 -1.33 -63.38 31.11
C ARG A 211 -0.34 -62.55 30.29
N LYS A 212 0.74 -63.13 29.76
CA LYS A 212 1.68 -62.42 28.87
C LYS A 212 0.99 -61.92 27.60
N ALA A 213 0.17 -62.75 26.95
CA ALA A 213 -0.53 -62.36 25.72
C ALA A 213 -1.47 -61.15 25.91
N THR A 214 -2.07 -61.02 27.11
CA THR A 214 -2.98 -59.92 27.44
C THR A 214 -2.29 -58.64 27.94
N ARG A 215 -1.09 -58.74 28.51
CA ARG A 215 -0.38 -57.60 29.11
C ARG A 215 0.41 -56.84 28.05
N LYS A 216 -0.02 -55.60 27.74
CA LYS A 216 0.68 -54.70 26.81
C LYS A 216 1.81 -53.94 27.54
N GLY A 217 3.05 -53.99 27.03
CA GLY A 217 4.16 -53.12 27.49
C GLY A 217 5.27 -53.77 28.32
N SER A 218 5.42 -55.09 28.30
CA SER A 218 6.57 -55.78 28.91
C SER A 218 7.35 -56.58 27.85
N ASP A 219 7.95 -55.86 26.89
CA ASP A 219 8.56 -56.47 25.71
C ASP A 219 9.95 -57.08 26.01
N ASN A 220 10.53 -56.79 27.18
CA ASN A 220 11.89 -57.21 27.55
C ASN A 220 11.97 -58.55 28.31
N ILE A 221 10.85 -59.26 28.52
CA ILE A 221 10.85 -60.55 29.25
C ILE A 221 10.87 -61.70 28.25
N LEU A 222 12.03 -62.36 28.15
CA LEU A 222 12.20 -63.59 27.37
C LEU A 222 11.37 -64.72 27.98
N VAL A 223 10.72 -65.52 27.13
CA VAL A 223 9.95 -66.68 27.58
C VAL A 223 10.92 -67.85 27.74
N PRO A 224 11.00 -68.49 28.93
CA PRO A 224 11.84 -69.66 29.11
C PRO A 224 11.29 -70.82 28.27
N GLN A 225 12.17 -71.41 27.46
CA GLN A 225 11.88 -72.58 26.64
C GLN A 225 13.00 -73.58 26.84
N LYS A 226 12.63 -74.84 27.02
CA LYS A 226 13.58 -75.93 27.21
C LYS A 226 13.74 -76.67 25.91
N TYR A 227 14.97 -76.68 25.41
CA TYR A 227 15.35 -77.41 24.23
C TYR A 227 16.21 -78.62 24.63
N SER A 228 16.06 -79.72 23.90
CA SER A 228 16.77 -80.99 24.15
C SER A 228 18.22 -80.99 23.67
N ASN A 229 18.57 -80.15 22.69
CA ASN A 229 19.83 -80.17 21.98
C ASN A 229 20.11 -78.79 21.38
N LEU A 230 21.37 -78.31 21.43
CA LEU A 230 21.79 -76.96 21.01
C LEU A 230 21.71 -76.70 19.48
N TRP A 231 21.09 -77.59 18.72
CA TRP A 231 21.10 -77.61 17.26
C TRP A 231 19.67 -77.62 16.70
#